data_AF-A0A9D4W7U9-F1
#
_entry.id   AF-A0A9D4W7U9-F1
#
_cell.length_a   1.000
_cell.length_b   1.000
_cell.length_c   1.000
_cell.angle_alpha   90.00
_cell.angle_beta   90.00
_cell.angle_gamma   90.00
#
_symmetry.space_group_name_H-M   'P 1'
#
loop_
_entity.id
_entity.type
_entity.pdbx_description
1 polymer ?
#
loop_
_entity_poly.entity_id
_entity_poly.type
_entity_poly.pdbx_seq_one_letter_code
_entity_poly.pdbx_strand_id
1 'polypeptide(L)'
;MEALQEARYGLALQLEFIWRQIREPLIVPILRVSVFLCLGMSLMMLVERVYMGIVICLVKLFGRKPEKRYKWESFKDDVELGNSIYPMVLVQVPMYNEREVYQLSIGAACGLSWPSDRIIIQILDDSTDPTIKELVQLECRRWGSKGVNIKYEVRDNRNGYKAGALKEGMKHSYVKQCDYVAIFDADFQPQPDFLWRTIPFLVNNSDIALVQARWKFVNADECLMTRMQEMSLDYHFTVEQEVGSCTYAFFGFNGNYSTP
;
A
#
# COMPACT_ATOMS: atom_id res chain seq x y z
N MET A 1 -1.01 70.78 -9.66
CA MET A 1 -0.31 69.50 -9.43
C MET A 1 0.03 69.29 -7.95
N GLU A 2 0.46 70.33 -7.21
CA GLU A 2 0.83 70.23 -5.79
C GLU A 2 -0.32 69.80 -4.85
N ALA A 3 -1.53 70.36 -4.97
CA ALA A 3 -2.66 69.99 -4.12
C ALA A 3 -3.09 68.51 -4.22
N LEU A 4 -2.90 67.89 -5.39
CA LEU A 4 -3.22 66.47 -5.59
C LEU A 4 -2.14 65.55 -4.98
N GLN A 5 -0.92 66.07 -4.86
CA GLN A 5 0.21 65.38 -4.25
C GLN A 5 0.15 65.43 -2.73
N GLU A 6 -0.27 66.56 -2.14
CA GLU A 6 -0.55 66.68 -0.70
C GLU A 6 -1.71 65.78 -0.25
N ALA A 7 -2.81 65.74 -1.03
CA ALA A 7 -3.95 64.86 -0.73
C ALA A 7 -3.55 63.37 -0.78
N ARG A 8 -2.70 62.98 -1.73
CA ARG A 8 -2.13 61.63 -1.81
C ARG A 8 -1.23 61.31 -0.61
N TYR A 9 -0.43 62.27 -0.17
CA TYR A 9 0.47 62.11 0.98
C TYR A 9 -0.33 61.98 2.29
N GLY A 10 -1.40 62.76 2.47
CA GLY A 10 -2.31 62.66 3.61
C GLY A 10 -3.05 61.31 3.68
N LEU A 11 -3.53 60.81 2.54
CA LEU A 11 -4.15 59.47 2.46
C LEU A 11 -3.14 58.35 2.76
N ALA A 12 -1.91 58.47 2.27
CA ALA A 12 -0.85 57.50 2.55
C ALA A 12 -0.52 57.45 4.06
N LEU A 13 -0.41 58.62 4.71
CA LEU A 13 -0.18 58.72 6.16
C LEU A 13 -1.34 58.15 6.99
N GLN A 14 -2.59 58.38 6.56
CA GLN A 14 -3.76 57.79 7.21
C GLN A 14 -3.79 56.27 7.06
N LEU A 15 -3.46 55.74 5.88
CA LEU A 15 -3.36 54.30 5.66
C LEU A 15 -2.23 53.68 6.49
N GLU A 16 -1.07 54.32 6.60
CA GLU A 16 0.02 53.85 7.45
C GLU A 16 -0.35 53.85 8.95
N PHE A 17 -1.10 54.85 9.39
CA PHE A 17 -1.56 54.95 10.77
C PHE A 17 -2.58 53.85 11.12
N ILE A 18 -3.58 53.64 10.23
CA ILE A 18 -4.57 52.55 10.36
C ILE A 18 -3.86 51.19 10.29
N TRP A 19 -2.89 51.04 9.39
CA TRP A 19 -2.09 49.82 9.28
C TRP A 19 -1.30 49.54 10.55
N ARG A 20 -0.65 50.54 11.17
CA ARG A 20 0.01 50.37 12.48
C ARG A 20 -0.97 50.02 13.59
N GLN A 21 -2.12 50.69 13.66
CA GLN A 21 -3.15 50.41 14.67
C GLN A 21 -3.73 49.00 14.56
N ILE A 22 -3.80 48.40 13.37
CA ILE A 22 -4.29 47.02 13.18
C ILE A 22 -3.15 46.02 13.36
N ARG A 23 -1.96 46.34 12.83
CA ARG A 23 -0.82 45.42 12.79
C ARG A 23 -0.32 45.06 14.18
N GLU A 24 -0.12 46.05 15.05
CA GLU A 24 0.49 45.82 16.37
C GLU A 24 -0.38 45.02 17.36
N PRO A 25 -1.68 45.34 17.55
CA PRO A 25 -2.49 44.62 18.55
C PRO A 25 -3.17 43.36 18.00
N LEU A 26 -3.27 43.18 16.68
CA LEU A 26 -4.04 42.09 16.09
C LEU A 26 -3.17 41.16 15.23
N ILE A 27 -2.48 41.68 14.22
CA ILE A 27 -1.70 40.85 13.29
C ILE A 27 -0.48 40.22 13.97
N VAL A 28 0.29 41.01 14.73
CA VAL A 28 1.51 40.53 15.40
C VAL A 28 1.26 39.42 16.43
N PRO A 29 0.29 39.53 17.37
CA PRO A 29 0.03 38.45 18.32
C PRO A 29 -0.54 37.20 17.65
N ILE A 30 -1.42 37.34 16.64
CA ILE A 30 -1.93 36.20 15.87
C ILE A 30 -0.77 35.47 15.19
N LEU A 31 0.11 36.20 14.48
CA LEU A 31 1.28 35.60 13.83
C LEU A 31 2.22 34.93 14.85
N ARG A 32 2.45 35.55 16.02
CA ARG A 32 3.25 34.93 17.08
C ARG A 32 2.64 33.62 17.56
N VAL A 33 1.33 33.59 17.82
CA VAL A 33 0.62 32.36 18.21
C VAL A 33 0.72 31.31 17.10
N SER A 34 0.51 31.68 15.83
CA SER A 34 0.68 30.77 14.70
C SER A 34 2.10 30.21 14.61
N VAL A 35 3.13 31.04 14.82
CA VAL A 35 4.52 30.58 14.83
C VAL A 35 4.77 29.61 15.99
N PHE A 36 4.28 29.90 17.19
CA PHE A 36 4.42 28.98 18.33
C PHE A 36 3.67 27.65 18.10
N LEU A 37 2.49 27.69 17.49
CA LEU A 37 1.76 26.48 17.09
C LEU A 37 2.55 25.67 16.06
N CYS A 38 3.08 26.32 15.01
CA CYS A 38 3.93 25.67 14.01
C CYS A 38 5.20 25.05 14.63
N LEU A 39 5.85 25.76 15.55
CA LEU A 39 7.01 25.25 16.29
C LEU A 39 6.63 24.05 17.17
N GLY A 40 5.50 24.11 17.86
CA GLY A 40 4.98 23.00 18.66
C GLY A 40 4.71 21.75 17.83
N MET A 41 4.03 21.90 16.68
CA MET A 41 3.78 20.79 15.74
C MET A 41 5.08 20.23 15.17
N SER A 42 6.03 21.10 14.80
CA SER A 42 7.33 20.69 14.27
C SER A 42 8.15 19.92 15.32
N LEU A 43 8.15 20.37 16.58
CA LEU A 43 8.83 19.68 17.67
C LEU A 43 8.21 18.32 17.96
N MET A 44 6.87 18.24 18.00
CA MET A 44 6.16 16.98 18.21
C MET A 44 6.50 15.97 17.12
N MET A 45 6.48 16.39 15.84
CA MET A 45 6.90 15.56 14.71
C MET A 45 8.37 15.11 14.85
N LEU A 46 9.27 16.00 15.28
CA LEU A 46 10.67 15.65 15.47
C LEU A 46 10.86 14.61 16.58
N VAL A 47 10.16 14.77 17.71
CA VAL A 47 10.20 13.81 18.83
C VAL A 47 9.72 12.44 18.37
N GLU A 48 8.63 12.38 17.60
CA GLU A 48 8.13 11.12 17.03
C GLU A 48 9.17 10.46 16.12
N ARG A 49 9.81 11.21 15.22
CA ARG A 49 10.86 10.70 14.32
C ARG A 49 12.08 10.17 15.10
N VAL A 50 12.51 10.89 16.14
CA VAL A 50 13.63 10.48 17.00
C VAL A 50 13.27 9.21 17.77
N TYR A 51 12.07 9.13 18.34
CA TYR A 51 11.58 7.94 19.03
C TYR A 51 11.60 6.71 18.11
N MET A 52 11.03 6.82 16.91
CA MET A 52 11.04 5.73 15.92
C MET A 52 12.47 5.31 15.57
N GLY A 53 13.37 6.27 15.35
CA GLY A 53 14.79 6.02 15.08
C GLY A 53 15.49 5.25 16.20
N ILE A 54 15.25 5.61 17.46
CA ILE A 54 15.80 4.90 18.63
C ILE A 54 15.29 3.46 18.67
N VAL A 55 13.98 3.23 18.50
CA VAL A 55 13.40 1.89 18.55
C VAL A 55 14.01 0.97 17.49
N ILE A 56 14.20 1.45 16.26
CA ILE A 56 14.79 0.63 15.18
C ILE A 56 16.25 0.35 15.41
N CYS A 57 17.00 1.35 15.89
CA CYS A 57 18.39 1.13 16.28
C CYS A 57 18.47 0.01 17.33
N LEU A 58 17.59 0.02 18.34
CA LEU A 58 17.53 -1.05 19.34
C LEU A 58 17.13 -2.40 18.71
N VAL A 59 16.07 -2.46 17.89
CA VAL A 59 15.63 -3.70 17.24
C VAL A 59 16.76 -4.31 16.38
N LYS A 60 17.46 -3.47 15.60
CA LYS A 60 18.60 -3.89 14.77
C LYS A 60 19.81 -4.32 15.61
N LEU A 61 20.15 -3.59 16.66
CA LEU A 61 21.23 -3.94 17.59
C LEU A 61 20.97 -5.26 18.31
N PHE A 62 19.72 -5.52 18.71
CA PHE A 62 19.32 -6.78 19.33
C PHE A 62 19.09 -7.92 18.33
N GLY A 63 19.31 -7.69 17.03
CA GLY A 63 19.26 -8.72 15.99
C GLY A 63 17.93 -9.45 15.90
N ARG A 64 16.82 -8.81 16.33
CA ARG A 64 15.47 -9.35 16.31
C ARG A 64 14.92 -9.30 14.90
N LYS A 65 15.48 -10.12 14.00
CA LYS A 65 14.91 -10.31 12.65
C LYS A 65 13.49 -10.87 12.77
N PRO A 66 12.58 -10.52 11.84
CA PRO A 66 11.22 -11.06 11.81
C PRO A 66 11.20 -12.60 11.87
N GLU A 67 12.15 -13.24 11.19
CA GLU A 67 12.36 -14.71 11.17
C GLU A 67 12.67 -15.32 12.54
N LYS A 68 13.26 -14.54 13.47
CA LYS A 68 13.54 -14.99 14.84
C LYS A 68 12.40 -14.65 15.79
N ARG A 69 11.58 -13.66 15.46
CA ARG A 69 10.45 -13.18 16.28
C ARG A 69 9.18 -13.97 16.01
N TYR A 70 8.93 -14.27 14.75
CA TYR A 70 7.80 -15.06 14.29
C TYR A 70 8.34 -16.41 13.83
N LYS A 71 7.76 -17.50 14.35
CA LYS A 71 8.20 -18.84 13.94
C LYS A 71 8.00 -18.96 12.43
N TRP A 72 9.11 -19.14 11.72
CA TRP A 72 9.13 -19.35 10.29
C TRP A 72 9.87 -20.66 10.06
N GLU A 73 9.10 -21.72 9.83
CA GLU A 73 9.63 -23.00 9.37
C GLU A 73 9.12 -23.21 7.95
N SER A 74 10.05 -23.48 7.02
CA SER A 74 9.68 -23.88 5.66
C SER A 74 8.90 -25.19 5.70
N PHE A 75 7.92 -25.34 4.83
CA PHE A 75 7.27 -26.63 4.62
C PHE A 75 8.33 -27.68 4.28
N LYS A 76 8.32 -28.79 5.02
CA LYS A 76 9.11 -29.96 4.68
C LYS A 76 8.29 -30.80 3.73
N ASP A 77 8.88 -31.19 2.61
CA ASP A 77 8.24 -32.12 1.68
C ASP A 77 8.10 -33.48 2.37
N ASP A 78 6.90 -33.76 2.87
CA ASP A 78 6.52 -35.09 3.33
C ASP A 78 6.01 -35.89 2.13
N VAL A 79 6.75 -36.93 1.77
CA VAL A 79 6.45 -37.78 0.62
C VAL A 79 5.09 -38.47 0.77
N GLU A 80 4.62 -38.69 2.00
CA GLU A 80 3.34 -39.37 2.26
C GLU A 80 2.13 -38.44 2.11
N LEU A 81 2.24 -37.17 2.51
CA LEU A 81 1.15 -36.19 2.36
C LEU A 81 1.16 -35.48 0.99
N GLY A 82 2.29 -35.45 0.30
CA GLY A 82 2.43 -34.77 -0.99
C GLY A 82 1.98 -33.31 -0.93
N ASN A 83 1.14 -32.89 -1.88
CA ASN A 83 0.66 -31.49 -1.94
C ASN A 83 -0.36 -31.13 -0.85
N SER A 84 -0.85 -32.10 -0.05
CA SER A 84 -1.89 -31.83 0.95
C SER A 84 -1.43 -31.08 2.19
N ILE A 85 -0.12 -30.98 2.40
CA ILE A 85 0.51 -30.18 3.45
C ILE A 85 0.32 -28.68 3.16
N TYR A 86 0.19 -28.32 1.88
CA TYR A 86 0.12 -26.93 1.46
C TYR A 86 -1.32 -26.41 1.55
N PRO A 87 -1.54 -25.28 2.25
CA PRO A 87 -2.86 -24.66 2.29
C PRO A 87 -3.28 -24.19 0.91
N MET A 88 -4.59 -24.15 0.70
CA MET A 88 -5.19 -23.60 -0.51
C MET A 88 -5.06 -22.07 -0.49
N VAL A 89 -4.47 -21.48 -1.52
CA VAL A 89 -4.26 -20.02 -1.61
C VAL A 89 -5.04 -19.45 -2.78
N LEU A 90 -5.87 -18.44 -2.49
CA LEU A 90 -6.48 -17.58 -3.49
C LEU A 90 -5.57 -16.39 -3.77
N VAL A 91 -5.28 -16.11 -5.04
CA VAL A 91 -4.57 -14.90 -5.47
C VAL A 91 -5.56 -14.01 -6.19
N GLN A 92 -5.90 -12.86 -5.60
CA GLN A 92 -6.81 -11.88 -6.20
C GLN A 92 -6.03 -10.75 -6.87
N VAL A 93 -6.39 -10.46 -8.13
CA VAL A 93 -5.84 -9.33 -8.88
C VAL A 93 -6.99 -8.46 -9.41
N PRO A 94 -7.38 -7.41 -8.68
CA PRO A 94 -8.34 -6.41 -9.18
C PRO A 94 -7.72 -5.56 -10.29
N MET A 95 -8.45 -5.43 -11.39
CA MET A 95 -8.08 -4.66 -12.59
C MET A 95 -9.17 -3.65 -12.96
N TYR A 96 -8.76 -2.47 -13.40
CA TYR A 96 -9.54 -1.39 -13.98
C TYR A 96 -8.78 -0.64 -15.10
N ASN A 97 -9.09 -0.98 -16.36
CA ASN A 97 -8.59 -0.32 -17.57
C ASN A 97 -7.04 -0.33 -17.73
N GLU A 98 -6.33 -1.35 -17.22
CA GLU A 98 -4.87 -1.47 -17.32
C GLU A 98 -4.41 -2.09 -18.64
N ARG A 99 -4.36 -1.29 -19.70
CA ARG A 99 -3.95 -1.76 -21.03
C ARG A 99 -2.51 -2.26 -21.12
N GLU A 100 -1.59 -1.66 -20.38
CA GLU A 100 -0.14 -1.89 -20.56
C GLU A 100 0.41 -2.96 -19.61
N VAL A 101 -0.18 -3.12 -18.43
CA VAL A 101 0.37 -3.97 -17.37
C VAL A 101 -0.38 -5.29 -17.17
N TYR A 102 -1.58 -5.48 -17.76
CA TYR A 102 -2.39 -6.69 -17.54
C TYR A 102 -1.62 -7.99 -17.84
N GLN A 103 -0.85 -8.03 -18.93
CA GLN A 103 -0.08 -9.23 -19.31
C GLN A 103 1.01 -9.55 -18.29
N LEU A 104 1.71 -8.52 -17.81
CA LEU A 104 2.80 -8.68 -16.84
C LEU A 104 2.25 -9.09 -15.48
N SER A 105 1.15 -8.48 -15.03
CA SER A 105 0.52 -8.79 -13.75
C SER A 105 -0.11 -10.19 -13.73
N ILE A 106 -0.90 -10.55 -14.75
CA ILE A 106 -1.46 -11.91 -14.87
C ILE A 106 -0.33 -12.92 -15.01
N GLY A 107 0.69 -12.62 -15.81
CA GLY A 107 1.84 -13.49 -15.99
C GLY A 107 2.61 -13.72 -14.69
N ALA A 108 2.82 -12.68 -13.88
CA ALA A 108 3.49 -12.79 -12.59
C ALA A 108 2.65 -13.55 -11.56
N ALA A 109 1.34 -13.31 -11.50
CA ALA A 109 0.43 -14.05 -10.62
C ALA A 109 0.36 -15.54 -11.00
N CYS A 110 0.25 -15.86 -12.28
CA CYS A 110 0.28 -17.24 -12.79
C CYS A 110 1.67 -17.90 -12.66
N GLY A 111 2.73 -17.11 -12.55
CA GLY A 111 4.13 -17.55 -12.39
C GLY A 111 4.55 -17.78 -10.94
N LEU A 112 3.65 -17.62 -9.98
CA LEU A 112 3.91 -17.92 -8.57
C LEU A 112 4.22 -19.41 -8.40
N SER A 113 5.33 -19.69 -7.72
CA SER A 113 5.69 -21.05 -7.34
C SER A 113 4.81 -21.47 -6.17
N TRP A 114 3.84 -22.34 -6.46
CA TRP A 114 2.99 -23.02 -5.49
C TRP A 114 2.43 -24.28 -6.17
N PRO A 115 2.04 -25.34 -5.43
CA PRO A 115 1.41 -26.49 -6.05
C PRO A 115 0.17 -26.07 -6.86
N SER A 116 0.09 -26.49 -8.12
CA SER A 116 -0.95 -26.05 -9.07
C SER A 116 -2.36 -26.43 -8.65
N ASP A 117 -2.52 -27.49 -7.86
CA ASP A 117 -3.78 -27.92 -7.25
C ASP A 117 -4.13 -27.13 -5.98
N ARG A 118 -3.19 -26.35 -5.44
CA ARG A 118 -3.30 -25.57 -4.20
C ARG A 118 -3.34 -24.06 -4.40
N ILE A 119 -3.36 -23.60 -5.64
CA ILE A 119 -3.44 -22.18 -5.99
C ILE A 119 -4.63 -21.91 -6.92
N ILE A 120 -5.32 -20.81 -6.66
CA ILE A 120 -6.39 -20.31 -7.53
C ILE A 120 -6.09 -18.85 -7.83
N ILE A 121 -5.94 -18.50 -9.10
CA ILE A 121 -5.76 -17.11 -9.53
C ILE A 121 -7.14 -16.55 -9.89
N GLN A 122 -7.56 -15.45 -9.27
CA GLN A 122 -8.82 -14.78 -9.52
C GLN A 122 -8.55 -13.36 -10.03
N ILE A 123 -8.85 -13.12 -11.30
CA ILE A 123 -8.78 -11.81 -11.94
C ILE A 123 -10.15 -11.17 -11.82
N LEU A 124 -10.22 -10.02 -11.15
CA LEU A 124 -11.44 -9.26 -10.91
C LEU A 124 -11.43 -8.02 -11.81
N ASP A 125 -12.09 -8.10 -12.96
CA ASP A 125 -12.04 -7.04 -13.98
C ASP A 125 -13.25 -6.10 -13.90
N ASP A 126 -13.00 -4.88 -13.43
CA ASP A 126 -13.94 -3.77 -13.30
C ASP A 126 -13.87 -2.79 -14.49
N SER A 127 -13.10 -3.11 -15.53
CA SER A 127 -12.86 -2.24 -16.68
C SER A 127 -14.18 -1.77 -17.33
N THR A 128 -14.13 -0.61 -17.97
CA THR A 128 -15.26 -0.08 -18.75
C THR A 128 -15.02 -0.21 -20.25
N ASP A 129 -13.76 -0.28 -20.67
CA ASP A 129 -13.40 -0.48 -22.07
C ASP A 129 -13.60 -1.95 -22.48
N PRO A 130 -14.49 -2.25 -23.45
CA PRO A 130 -14.73 -3.61 -23.91
C PRO A 130 -13.49 -4.24 -24.55
N THR A 131 -12.62 -3.43 -25.17
CA THR A 131 -11.39 -3.91 -25.79
C THR A 131 -10.43 -4.45 -24.74
N ILE A 132 -10.31 -3.74 -23.61
CA ILE A 132 -9.44 -4.16 -22.51
C ILE A 132 -9.97 -5.45 -21.88
N LYS A 133 -11.30 -5.55 -21.65
CA LYS A 133 -11.93 -6.77 -21.15
C LYS A 133 -11.64 -7.98 -22.03
N GLU A 134 -11.73 -7.82 -23.34
CA GLU A 134 -11.46 -8.90 -24.29
C GLU A 134 -9.99 -9.36 -24.20
N LEU A 135 -9.05 -8.40 -24.11
CA LEU A 135 -7.62 -8.70 -23.96
C LEU A 135 -7.30 -9.44 -22.66
N VAL A 136 -7.85 -8.98 -21.53
CA VAL A 136 -7.68 -9.61 -20.21
C VAL A 136 -8.29 -11.01 -20.21
N GLN A 137 -9.50 -11.17 -20.75
CA GLN A 137 -10.16 -12.47 -20.86
C GLN A 137 -9.37 -13.44 -21.75
N LEU A 138 -8.81 -12.97 -22.86
CA LEU A 138 -8.00 -13.79 -23.77
C LEU A 138 -6.74 -14.29 -23.08
N GLU A 139 -6.04 -13.42 -22.33
CA GLU A 139 -4.85 -13.80 -21.58
C GLU A 139 -5.18 -14.79 -20.46
N CYS A 140 -6.30 -14.61 -19.75
CA CYS A 140 -6.78 -15.58 -18.77
C CYS A 140 -7.04 -16.96 -19.41
N ARG A 141 -7.71 -16.99 -20.57
CA ARG A 141 -7.92 -18.25 -21.32
C ARG A 141 -6.61 -18.90 -21.74
N ARG A 142 -5.63 -18.11 -22.16
CA ARG A 142 -4.30 -18.60 -22.54
C ARG A 142 -3.60 -19.30 -21.39
N TRP A 143 -3.64 -18.73 -20.18
CA TRP A 143 -3.08 -19.37 -18.98
C TRP A 143 -3.90 -20.58 -18.53
N GLY A 144 -5.22 -20.52 -18.64
CA GLY A 144 -6.09 -21.67 -18.41
C GLY A 144 -5.74 -22.87 -19.30
N SER A 145 -5.47 -22.63 -20.58
CA SER A 145 -5.03 -23.68 -21.53
C SER A 145 -3.66 -24.28 -21.20
N LYS A 146 -2.83 -23.60 -20.40
CA LYS A 146 -1.56 -24.13 -19.88
C LYS A 146 -1.74 -24.96 -18.60
N GLY A 147 -2.97 -25.12 -18.11
CA GLY A 147 -3.27 -25.87 -16.88
C GLY A 147 -3.25 -25.04 -15.61
N VAL A 148 -3.12 -23.70 -15.69
CA VAL A 148 -3.22 -22.83 -14.51
C VAL A 148 -4.69 -22.67 -14.09
N ASN A 149 -4.97 -22.81 -12.81
CA ASN A 149 -6.32 -22.62 -12.27
C ASN A 149 -6.64 -21.12 -12.13
N ILE A 150 -6.97 -20.48 -13.25
CA ILE A 150 -7.33 -19.07 -13.33
C ILE A 150 -8.84 -18.88 -13.53
N LYS A 151 -9.41 -17.91 -12.81
CA LYS A 151 -10.81 -17.48 -12.87
C LYS A 151 -10.86 -16.03 -13.26
N TYR A 152 -11.64 -15.72 -14.28
CA TYR A 152 -11.89 -14.36 -14.73
C TYR A 152 -13.31 -13.99 -14.35
N GLU A 153 -13.46 -13.02 -13.47
CA GLU A 153 -14.75 -12.59 -12.93
C GLU A 153 -14.97 -11.11 -13.25
N VAL A 154 -16.19 -10.79 -13.68
CA VAL A 154 -16.64 -9.42 -13.99
C VAL A 154 -17.91 -9.19 -13.20
N ARG A 155 -18.10 -7.96 -12.72
CA ARG A 155 -19.35 -7.54 -12.05
C ARG A 155 -20.04 -6.43 -12.82
N ASP A 156 -21.37 -6.36 -12.66
CA ASP A 156 -22.20 -5.36 -13.33
C ASP A 156 -22.24 -4.01 -12.60
N ASN A 157 -22.02 -4.01 -11.28
CA ASN A 157 -22.12 -2.82 -10.44
C ASN A 157 -20.80 -2.52 -9.72
N ARG A 158 -20.27 -1.30 -9.94
CA ARG A 158 -19.00 -0.83 -9.38
C ARG A 158 -19.08 -0.23 -7.97
N ASN A 159 -20.17 -0.46 -7.24
CA ASN A 159 -20.30 0.00 -5.86
C ASN A 159 -19.12 -0.46 -4.99
N GLY A 160 -18.50 0.48 -4.27
CA GLY A 160 -17.33 0.21 -3.41
C GLY A 160 -15.99 0.06 -4.14
N TYR A 161 -15.92 0.34 -5.46
CA TYR A 161 -14.69 0.32 -6.25
C TYR A 161 -13.87 -0.96 -6.00
N LYS A 162 -12.55 -0.84 -5.77
CA LYS A 162 -11.64 -1.96 -5.52
C LYS A 162 -12.08 -2.84 -4.34
N ALA A 163 -12.51 -2.24 -3.23
CA ALA A 163 -12.98 -2.98 -2.05
C ALA A 163 -14.26 -3.78 -2.37
N GLY A 164 -15.15 -3.20 -3.17
CA GLY A 164 -16.36 -3.87 -3.66
C GLY A 164 -16.04 -5.06 -4.57
N ALA A 165 -15.09 -4.89 -5.49
CA ALA A 165 -14.64 -5.97 -6.38
C ALA A 165 -14.06 -7.14 -5.58
N LEU A 166 -13.15 -6.88 -4.64
CA LEU A 166 -12.57 -7.91 -3.76
C LEU A 166 -13.65 -8.64 -2.96
N LYS A 167 -14.59 -7.88 -2.36
CA LYS A 167 -15.70 -8.46 -1.60
C LYS A 167 -16.63 -9.33 -2.45
N GLU A 168 -16.90 -8.94 -3.70
CA GLU A 168 -17.69 -9.75 -4.63
C GLU A 168 -16.95 -11.03 -5.01
N GLY A 169 -15.65 -10.93 -5.30
CA GLY A 169 -14.76 -12.05 -5.57
C GLY A 169 -14.77 -13.10 -4.47
N MET A 170 -14.87 -12.69 -3.20
CA MET A 170 -14.95 -13.61 -2.05
C MET A 170 -16.25 -14.43 -1.96
N LYS A 171 -17.31 -14.06 -2.70
CA LYS A 171 -18.61 -14.77 -2.64
C LYS A 171 -18.62 -16.07 -3.46
N HIS A 172 -17.68 -16.25 -4.38
CA HIS A 172 -17.65 -17.40 -5.25
C HIS A 172 -17.41 -18.70 -4.45
N SER A 173 -18.06 -19.79 -4.85
CA SER A 173 -18.02 -21.06 -4.11
C SER A 173 -16.61 -21.64 -3.97
N TYR A 174 -15.78 -21.48 -5.00
CA TYR A 174 -14.38 -21.95 -5.01
C TYR A 174 -13.45 -21.14 -4.09
N VAL A 175 -13.89 -20.01 -3.55
CA VAL A 175 -13.10 -19.25 -2.57
C VAL A 175 -13.21 -19.87 -1.18
N LYS A 176 -14.34 -20.54 -0.88
CA LYS A 176 -14.60 -21.16 0.43
C LYS A 176 -13.65 -22.32 0.76
N GLN A 177 -12.99 -22.87 -0.24
CA GLN A 177 -11.96 -23.92 -0.09
C GLN A 177 -10.56 -23.34 0.10
N CYS A 178 -10.37 -22.01 0.00
CA CYS A 178 -9.08 -21.36 0.19
C CYS A 178 -8.88 -21.00 1.68
N ASP A 179 -7.72 -21.33 2.22
CA ASP A 179 -7.34 -21.03 3.60
C ASP A 179 -6.79 -19.60 3.72
N TYR A 180 -6.06 -19.15 2.69
CA TYR A 180 -5.43 -17.82 2.66
C TYR A 180 -5.74 -17.08 1.37
N VAL A 181 -5.71 -15.76 1.44
CA VAL A 181 -5.89 -14.85 0.30
C VAL A 181 -4.69 -13.94 0.18
N ALA A 182 -4.05 -13.94 -0.99
CA ALA A 182 -3.06 -12.97 -1.40
C ALA A 182 -3.72 -11.98 -2.37
N ILE A 183 -3.51 -10.68 -2.15
CA ILE A 183 -4.09 -9.62 -2.98
C ILE A 183 -2.95 -8.84 -3.62
N PHE A 184 -2.98 -8.70 -4.95
CA PHE A 184 -2.00 -7.92 -5.70
C PHE A 184 -2.70 -6.88 -6.56
N ASP A 185 -2.13 -5.68 -6.64
CA ASP A 185 -2.62 -4.65 -7.56
C ASP A 185 -2.25 -5.02 -9.00
N ALA A 186 -2.97 -4.46 -9.97
CA ALA A 186 -2.80 -4.76 -11.40
C ALA A 186 -1.43 -4.36 -11.98
N ASP A 187 -0.65 -3.57 -11.26
CA ASP A 187 0.70 -3.15 -11.61
C ASP A 187 1.79 -3.96 -10.86
N PHE A 188 1.40 -4.83 -9.92
CA PHE A 188 2.34 -5.59 -9.12
C PHE A 188 2.79 -6.87 -9.84
N GLN A 189 4.10 -7.12 -9.75
CA GLN A 189 4.75 -8.31 -10.29
C GLN A 189 5.45 -9.05 -9.14
N PRO A 190 4.73 -9.90 -8.40
CA PRO A 190 5.34 -10.65 -7.30
C PRO A 190 6.44 -11.59 -7.81
N GLN A 191 7.48 -11.78 -6.99
CA GLN A 191 8.50 -12.79 -7.27
C GLN A 191 7.90 -14.20 -7.16
N PRO A 192 8.39 -15.20 -7.93
CA PRO A 192 7.84 -16.54 -7.91
C PRO A 192 7.82 -17.20 -6.52
N ASP A 193 8.77 -16.86 -5.65
CA ASP A 193 8.90 -17.38 -4.28
C ASP A 193 8.03 -16.66 -3.24
N PHE A 194 7.18 -15.71 -3.65
CA PHE A 194 6.40 -14.88 -2.74
C PHE A 194 5.55 -15.71 -1.75
N LEU A 195 4.81 -16.70 -2.24
CA LEU A 195 3.95 -17.53 -1.39
C LEU A 195 4.76 -18.40 -0.43
N TRP A 196 5.87 -18.98 -0.89
CA TRP A 196 6.81 -19.72 -0.05
C TRP A 196 7.40 -18.89 1.09
N ARG A 197 7.56 -17.59 0.89
CA ARG A 197 8.11 -16.70 1.91
C ARG A 197 7.05 -16.17 2.87
N THR A 198 5.80 -16.05 2.43
CA THR A 198 4.73 -15.38 3.20
C THR A 198 3.83 -16.35 3.96
N ILE A 199 3.37 -17.42 3.31
CA ILE A 199 2.42 -18.38 3.88
C ILE A 199 2.94 -19.08 5.15
N PRO A 200 4.23 -19.47 5.27
CA PRO A 200 4.71 -20.14 6.48
C PRO A 200 4.59 -19.30 7.75
N PHE A 201 4.61 -17.98 7.66
CA PHE A 201 4.40 -17.12 8.84
C PHE A 201 2.97 -17.24 9.38
N LEU A 202 1.99 -17.37 8.48
CA LEU A 202 0.57 -17.50 8.83
C LEU A 202 0.23 -18.90 9.34
N VAL A 203 0.83 -19.95 8.75
CA VAL A 203 0.58 -21.34 9.17
C VAL A 203 1.19 -21.64 10.55
N ASN A 204 2.40 -21.16 10.80
CA ASN A 204 3.12 -21.46 12.05
C ASN A 204 2.69 -20.59 13.24
N ASN A 205 1.90 -19.53 13.02
CA ASN A 205 1.49 -18.60 14.07
C ASN A 205 0.01 -18.20 13.89
N SER A 206 -0.88 -18.77 14.71
CA SER A 206 -2.32 -18.47 14.70
C SER A 206 -2.67 -17.03 15.08
N ASP A 207 -1.74 -16.32 15.72
CA ASP A 207 -1.94 -14.93 16.15
C ASP A 207 -1.69 -13.91 15.02
N ILE A 208 -1.21 -14.36 13.86
CA ILE A 208 -0.91 -13.50 12.71
C ILE A 208 -2.07 -13.57 11.72
N ALA A 209 -2.77 -12.45 11.53
CA ALA A 209 -3.86 -12.34 10.56
C ALA A 209 -3.43 -11.82 9.17
N LEU A 210 -2.28 -11.15 9.09
CA LEU A 210 -1.83 -10.48 7.86
C LEU A 210 -0.30 -10.51 7.76
N VAL A 211 0.20 -10.80 6.56
CA VAL A 211 1.60 -10.61 6.17
C VAL A 211 1.64 -9.57 5.07
N GLN A 212 2.39 -8.50 5.30
CA GLN A 212 2.62 -7.48 4.28
C GLN A 212 4.05 -7.55 3.77
N ALA A 213 4.19 -7.69 2.46
CA ALA A 213 5.47 -7.58 1.80
C ALA A 213 5.77 -6.11 1.43
N ARG A 214 7.05 -5.78 1.40
CA ARG A 214 7.52 -4.51 0.84
C ARG A 214 7.36 -4.53 -0.68
N TRP A 215 6.78 -3.46 -1.22
CA TRP A 215 6.80 -3.19 -2.65
C TRP A 215 8.00 -2.29 -2.98
N LYS A 216 8.57 -2.49 -4.17
CA LYS A 216 9.67 -1.69 -4.71
C LYS A 216 9.28 -1.24 -6.11
N PHE A 217 9.64 -0.02 -6.48
CA PHE A 217 9.42 0.44 -7.84
C PHE A 217 10.48 -0.13 -8.77
N VAL A 218 10.04 -0.66 -9.91
CA VAL A 218 10.95 -1.12 -10.96
C VAL A 218 11.71 0.05 -11.58
N ASN A 219 11.13 1.26 -11.56
CA ASN A 219 11.67 2.47 -12.21
C ASN A 219 12.25 3.50 -11.21
N ALA A 220 12.63 3.07 -10.00
CA ALA A 220 13.05 4.00 -8.96
C ALA A 220 14.28 4.84 -9.35
N ASP A 221 15.15 4.30 -10.21
CA ASP A 221 16.38 4.97 -10.65
C ASP A 221 16.22 5.87 -11.90
N GLU A 222 15.02 5.92 -12.51
CA GLU A 222 14.83 6.68 -13.76
C GLU A 222 14.83 8.20 -13.55
N CYS A 223 14.36 8.69 -12.40
CA CYS A 223 14.39 10.11 -12.09
C CYS A 223 14.52 10.39 -10.58
N LEU A 224 14.99 11.58 -10.24
CA LEU A 224 15.14 12.01 -8.84
C LEU A 224 13.81 11.96 -8.07
N MET A 225 12.68 12.19 -8.75
CA MET A 225 11.35 12.14 -8.13
C MET A 225 10.97 10.71 -7.71
N THR A 226 11.14 9.72 -8.58
CA THR A 226 10.84 8.31 -8.26
C THR A 226 11.79 7.76 -7.20
N ARG A 227 13.06 8.21 -7.19
CA ARG A 227 14.03 7.87 -6.15
C ARG A 227 13.68 8.49 -4.79
N MET A 228 13.19 9.73 -4.76
CA MET A 228 12.68 10.35 -3.52
C MET A 228 11.42 9.65 -2.99
N GLN A 229 10.52 9.25 -3.89
CA GLN A 229 9.34 8.46 -3.54
C GLN A 229 9.72 7.08 -2.98
N GLU A 230 10.68 6.39 -3.60
CA GLU A 230 11.21 5.12 -3.09
C GLU A 230 11.82 5.29 -1.70
N MET A 231 12.69 6.29 -1.47
CA MET A 231 13.28 6.53 -0.15
C MET A 231 12.23 6.80 0.93
N SER A 232 11.18 7.56 0.61
CA SER A 232 10.07 7.84 1.53
C SER A 232 9.29 6.57 1.88
N LEU A 233 8.98 5.74 0.87
CA LEU A 233 8.26 4.49 1.06
C LEU A 233 9.11 3.44 1.79
N ASP A 234 10.40 3.37 1.49
CA ASP A 234 11.36 2.53 2.19
C ASP A 234 11.44 2.84 3.67
N TYR A 235 11.42 4.12 4.02
CA TYR A 235 11.31 4.56 5.40
C TYR A 235 9.99 4.06 6.00
N HIS A 236 8.85 4.27 5.33
CA HIS A 236 7.56 3.80 5.83
C HIS A 236 7.53 2.27 6.10
N PHE A 237 8.01 1.44 5.17
CA PHE A 237 8.05 -0.03 5.35
C PHE A 237 9.05 -0.49 6.41
N THR A 238 10.28 0.04 6.36
CA THR A 238 11.38 -0.48 7.18
C THR A 238 11.36 0.11 8.59
N VAL A 239 10.80 1.30 8.75
CA VAL A 239 10.83 2.04 10.01
C VAL A 239 9.46 2.01 10.65
N GLU A 240 8.45 2.56 9.99
CA GLU A 240 7.15 2.76 10.63
C GLU A 240 6.41 1.44 10.84
N GLN A 241 6.37 0.56 9.83
CA GLN A 241 5.69 -0.72 9.96
C GLN A 241 6.43 -1.69 10.87
N GLU A 242 7.75 -1.73 10.82
CA GLU A 242 8.54 -2.60 11.71
C GLU A 242 8.40 -2.16 13.17
N VAL A 243 8.43 -0.85 13.45
CA VAL A 243 8.19 -0.32 14.80
C VAL A 243 6.75 -0.58 15.24
N GLY A 244 5.76 -0.29 14.40
CA GLY A 244 4.35 -0.52 14.73
C GLY A 244 4.04 -1.99 15.03
N SER A 245 4.58 -2.90 14.21
CA SER A 245 4.51 -4.35 14.46
C SER A 245 5.20 -4.74 15.77
N CYS A 246 6.35 -4.12 16.07
CA CYS A 246 7.08 -4.39 17.30
C CYS A 246 6.37 -3.90 18.57
N THR A 247 5.64 -2.79 18.49
CA THR A 247 4.97 -2.12 19.62
C THR A 247 3.49 -2.47 19.75
N TYR A 248 2.97 -3.39 18.91
CA TYR A 248 1.54 -3.73 18.85
C TYR A 248 0.63 -2.52 18.60
N ALA A 249 1.13 -1.52 17.85
CA ALA A 249 0.37 -0.33 17.51
C ALA A 249 -0.67 -0.62 16.41
N PHE A 250 -1.76 0.16 16.39
CA PHE A 250 -2.78 0.09 15.34
C PHE A 250 -2.16 0.36 13.97
N PHE A 251 -2.52 -0.46 13.00
CA PHE A 251 -1.87 -0.51 11.69
C PHE A 251 -2.56 0.39 10.66
N GLY A 252 -1.77 1.16 9.91
CA GLY A 252 -2.20 1.83 8.68
C GLY A 252 -1.99 0.90 7.49
N PHE A 253 -3.09 0.45 6.87
CA PHE A 253 -3.03 -0.39 5.67
C PHE A 253 -2.59 0.43 4.45
N ASN A 254 -1.55 -0.01 3.73
CA ASN A 254 -1.00 0.70 2.56
C ASN A 254 -1.77 0.49 1.25
N GLY A 255 -3.07 0.28 1.36
CA GLY A 255 -3.98 0.37 0.24
C GLY A 255 -5.11 1.32 0.59
N ASN A 256 -5.56 2.08 -0.39
CA ASN A 256 -6.73 2.94 -0.26
C ASN A 256 -7.99 2.07 -0.15
N TYR A 257 -8.27 1.55 1.04
CA TYR A 257 -9.62 1.14 1.42
C TYR A 257 -10.34 2.37 1.92
N SER A 258 -10.88 3.16 0.99
CA SER A 258 -11.98 4.06 1.34
C SER A 258 -13.20 3.20 1.63
N THR A 259 -13.34 2.75 2.87
CA THR A 259 -14.66 2.38 3.40
C THR A 259 -15.48 3.66 3.49
N PRO A 260 -16.72 3.69 2.96
CA PRO A 260 -17.65 4.80 3.20
C PRO A 260 -17.99 4.94 4.69
#